data_AF-N9LIA0-F1
#
_entry.id   AF-N9LIA0-F1
#
_cell.length_a   1.000
_cell.length_b   1.000
_cell.length_c   1.000
_cell.angle_alpha   90.00
_cell.angle_beta   90.00
_cell.angle_gamma   90.00
#
_symmetry.space_group_name_H-M   'P 1'
#
loop_
_entity.id
_entity.type
_entity.pdbx_description
1 polymer ?
#
loop_
_entity_poly.entity_id
_entity_poly.type
_entity_poly.pdbx_seq_one_letter_code
_entity_poly.pdbx_strand_id
1 'polypeptide(L)' 'MTRDEACKLLECSYKGLADYLLLTTAAIARWGDREIPYDREYEIKELAAGRTPKRIREAKQKLTQTNI' A
#
# COMPACT_ATOMS: atom_id res chain seq x y z
N MET A 1 0.27 -1.56 -13.08
CA MET A 1 1.50 -2.17 -12.52
C MET A 1 1.18 -3.42 -11.71
N THR A 2 2.09 -4.38 -11.61
CA THR A 2 1.97 -5.59 -10.80
C THR A 2 2.52 -5.40 -9.38
N ARG A 3 2.27 -6.37 -8.48
CA ARG A 3 2.83 -6.35 -7.11
C ARG A 3 4.36 -6.37 -7.06
N ASP A 4 5.00 -6.96 -8.06
CA ASP A 4 6.46 -7.04 -8.17
C ASP A 4 7.04 -5.69 -8.60
N GLU A 5 6.40 -5.03 -9.56
CA GLU A 5 6.75 -3.69 -9.99
C GLU A 5 6.58 -2.68 -8.85
N ALA A 6 5.49 -2.81 -8.08
CA ALA A 6 5.27 -1.99 -6.88
C ALA A 6 6.36 -2.18 -5.83
N CYS A 7 6.79 -3.43 -5.59
CA CYS A 7 7.88 -3.73 -4.66
C CYS A 7 9.20 -3.14 -5.14
N LYS A 8 9.50 -3.23 -6.44
CA LYS A 8 10.69 -2.61 -7.04
C LYS A 8 10.66 -1.08 -6.93
N LEU A 9 9.51 -0.48 -7.21
CA LEU A 9 9.35 0.98 -7.17
C LEU A 9 9.54 1.56 -5.76
N LEU A 10 9.09 0.83 -4.74
CA LEU A 10 9.22 1.24 -3.33
C LEU A 10 10.43 0.59 -2.62
N GLU A 11 11.27 -0.14 -3.35
CA GLU A 11 12.42 -0.91 -2.83
C GLU A 11 12.07 -1.74 -1.58
N CYS A 12 10.95 -2.45 -1.61
CA CYS A 12 10.41 -3.17 -0.46
C CYS A 12 10.03 -4.63 -0.79
N SER A 13 9.74 -5.41 0.26
CA SER A 13 9.17 -6.76 0.12
C SER A 13 7.64 -6.73 0.08
N TYR A 14 6.97 -7.84 -0.25
CA TYR A 14 5.49 -7.90 -0.18
C TYR A 14 4.93 -7.59 1.21
N LYS A 15 5.68 -7.94 2.27
CA LYS A 15 5.32 -7.54 3.64
C LYS A 15 5.43 -6.02 3.79
N GLY A 16 6.53 -5.43 3.33
CA GLY A 16 6.71 -3.98 3.32
C GLY A 16 5.60 -3.26 2.54
N LEU A 17 5.23 -3.78 1.37
CA LEU A 17 4.14 -3.23 0.57
C LEU A 17 2.79 -3.28 1.31
N ALA A 18 2.51 -4.37 2.02
CA ALA A 18 1.35 -4.49 2.87
C ALA A 18 1.37 -3.45 4.01
N ASP A 19 2.52 -3.30 4.67
CA ASP A 19 2.71 -2.34 5.76
C ASP A 19 2.53 -0.89 5.28
N TYR A 20 3.11 -0.53 4.11
CA TYR A 20 2.97 0.80 3.51
C TYR A 20 1.51 1.12 3.20
N LEU A 21 0.78 0.18 2.60
CA LEU A 21 -0.61 0.36 2.20
C LEU A 21 -1.61 0.14 3.34
N LEU A 22 -1.16 -0.24 4.55
CA LEU A 22 -2.05 -0.65 5.65
C LEU A 22 -3.04 -1.73 5.19
N LEU A 23 -2.52 -2.74 4.50
CA LEU A 23 -3.25 -3.91 4.03
C LEU A 23 -2.64 -5.17 4.66
N THR A 24 -3.32 -6.30 4.48
CA THR A 24 -2.75 -7.59 4.87
C THR A 24 -1.88 -8.16 3.74
N THR A 25 -0.88 -8.96 4.09
CA THR A 25 -0.09 -9.72 3.11
C THR A 25 -0.97 -10.62 2.23
N ALA A 26 -2.07 -11.15 2.78
CA ALA A 26 -3.07 -11.91 2.02
C ALA A 26 -3.77 -11.04 0.95
N ALA A 27 -4.03 -9.76 1.22
CA ALA A 27 -4.61 -8.84 0.24
C ALA A 27 -3.62 -8.57 -0.92
N ILE A 28 -2.34 -8.38 -0.61
CA ILE A 28 -1.27 -8.26 -1.61
C ILE A 28 -1.15 -9.56 -2.42
N ALA A 29 -1.23 -10.71 -1.77
CA ALA A 29 -1.12 -12.02 -2.42
C ALA A 29 -2.24 -12.26 -3.44
N ARG A 30 -3.45 -11.77 -3.17
CA ARG A 30 -4.63 -11.91 -4.06
C ARG A 30 -4.48 -11.19 -5.39
N TRP A 31 -3.59 -10.21 -5.51
CA TRP A 31 -3.29 -9.59 -6.81
C TRP A 31 -2.60 -10.59 -7.75
N GLY A 32 -1.86 -11.56 -7.20
CA GLY A 32 -1.15 -12.57 -7.98
C GLY A 32 -0.26 -11.91 -9.02
N ASP A 33 -0.38 -12.37 -10.26
CA ASP A 33 0.34 -11.83 -11.42
C ASP A 33 -0.51 -10.83 -12.22
N ARG A 34 -1.68 -10.43 -11.68
CA ARG A 34 -2.56 -9.43 -12.30
C ARG A 34 -2.12 -8.03 -11.93
N GLU A 35 -2.61 -7.08 -12.71
CA GLU A 35 -2.47 -5.68 -12.39
C GLU A 35 -3.14 -5.36 -11.05
N ILE A 36 -2.45 -4.52 -10.28
CA ILE A 36 -2.96 -3.95 -9.04
C ILE A 36 -4.18 -3.08 -9.38
N PRO A 37 -5.24 -3.08 -8.56
CA PRO A 37 -6.37 -2.17 -8.75
C PRO A 37 -5.93 -0.71 -8.87
N TYR A 38 -6.56 0.06 -9.76
CA TYR A 38 -6.16 1.44 -10.08
C TYR A 38 -5.94 2.33 -8.84
N ASP A 39 -6.87 2.29 -7.88
CA ASP A 39 -6.75 3.09 -6.65
C ASP A 39 -5.50 2.73 -5.84
N ARG A 40 -5.10 1.46 -5.83
CA ARG A 40 -3.91 0.97 -5.13
C ARG A 40 -2.64 1.33 -5.87
N GLU A 41 -2.66 1.24 -7.19
CA GLU A 41 -1.56 1.73 -8.01
C GLU A 41 -1.32 3.23 -7.81
N TYR A 42 -2.39 4.03 -7.73
CA TYR A 42 -2.29 5.45 -7.41
C TYR A 42 -1.65 5.67 -6.03
N GLU A 43 -2.10 4.93 -5.00
CA GLU A 43 -1.51 5.01 -3.65
C GLU A 43 -0.02 4.68 -3.65
N ILE A 44 0.40 3.65 -4.39
CA ILE A 44 1.81 3.25 -4.52
C ILE A 44 2.63 4.35 -5.18
N LYS A 45 2.13 4.99 -6.25
CA LYS A 45 2.82 6.09 -6.93
C LYS A 45 2.97 7.32 -6.04
N GLU A 46 1.93 7.64 -5.26
CA GLU A 46 1.99 8.74 -4.28
C GLU A 46 3.05 8.46 -3.21
N LEU A 47 3.10 7.23 -2.68
CA LEU A 47 4.12 6.81 -1.71
C LEU A 47 5.54 6.89 -2.29
N ALA A 48 5.72 6.44 -3.53
CA ALA A 48 7.00 6.53 -4.24
C ALA A 48 7.44 7.98 -4.46
N ALA A 49 6.49 8.90 -4.61
CA ALA A 49 6.74 10.33 -4.70
C ALA A 49 6.92 11.01 -3.32
N GLY A 50 7.02 10.25 -2.23
CA GLY A 50 7.17 10.75 -0.87
C GLY A 50 5.90 11.37 -0.27
N ARG A 51 4.74 11.19 -0.92
CA ARG A 51 3.45 11.69 -0.43
C ARG A 51 2.70 10.60 0.32
N THR A 52 1.82 11.00 1.24
CA THR A 52 0.94 10.06 1.96
C THR A 52 -0.48 10.13 1.38
N PRO A 53 -0.99 9.04 0.78
CA PRO A 53 -2.36 8.98 0.27
C PRO A 53 -3.42 9.26 1.33
N LYS A 54 -4.53 9.88 0.91
CA LYS A 54 -5.64 10.29 1.79
C LYS A 54 -6.15 9.14 2.68
N ARG A 55 -6.42 7.97 2.10
CA ARG A 55 -6.91 6.80 2.84
C ARG A 55 -5.93 6.33 3.92
N ILE A 56 -4.63 6.33 3.60
CA ILE A 56 -3.58 5.90 4.54
C ILE A 56 -3.49 6.89 5.70
N ARG A 57 -3.56 8.19 5.40
CA ARG A 57 -3.62 9.24 6.43
C ARG A 57 -4.83 9.08 7.35
N GLU A 58 -6.01 8.86 6.79
CA GLU A 58 -7.25 8.64 7.55
C GLU A 58 -7.20 7.37 8.39
N ALA A 59 -6.67 6.27 7.84
CA ALA A 59 -6.52 5.01 8.57
C ALA A 59 -5.56 5.17 9.76
N LYS A 60 -4.43 5.87 9.58
CA LYS A 60 -3.51 6.18 10.69
C LYS A 60 -4.19 7.01 11.78
N GLN A 61 -4.98 8.02 11.40
CA GLN A 61 -5.73 8.86 12.35
C GLN A 61 -6.77 8.06 13.15
N LYS A 62 -7.47 7.13 12.52
CA LYS A 62 -8.43 6.26 13.21
C LYS A 62 -7.71 5.33 14.19
N LEU A 63 -6.58 4.74 13.79
CA LEU A 63 -5.77 3.88 14.66
C LEU A 63 -5.24 4.63 15.89
N THR A 64 -4.86 5.90 15.77
CA THR A 64 -4.46 6.70 16.94
C THR A 64 -5.63 7.10 17.84
N GLN A 65 -6.85 7.27 17.29
CA GLN A 65 -8.04 7.62 18.09
C GLN A 65 -8.63 6.43 18.85
N THR A 66 -8.47 5.20 18.37
CA THR A 66 -9.03 3.99 19.02
C THR A 66 -8.21 3.52 20.24
N ASN A 67 -6.99 4.04 20.45
CA ASN A 67 -6.11 3.66 21.56
C ASN A 67 -6.20 4.60 22.79
N ILE A 68 -7.32 5.31 22.97
CA ILE A 68 -7.58 6.21 24.12
C ILE A 68 -8.81 5.70 24.87
#